data_AF-A0AA88ENC1-F1
#
_entry.id   AF-A0AA88ENC1-F1
#
_cell.length_a   1.000
_cell.length_b   1.000
_cell.length_c   1.000
_cell.angle_alpha   90.00
_cell.angle_beta   90.00
_cell.angle_gamma   90.00
#
_symmetry.space_group_name_H-M   'P 1'
#
loop_
_entity.id
_entity.type
_entity.pdbx_description
1 polymer ?
#
loop_
_entity_poly.entity_id
_entity_poly.type
_entity_poly.pdbx_seq_one_letter_code
_entity_poly.pdbx_strand_id
1 'polypeptide(L)'
;MSSHLSVILTQNKLTGENFNDWKRNLLIVLNFEKHSFVLTQPRPPTPAIDAPDRDFVALERWDNSNLSAMCYIRASMSNVL
;
A
#
# COMPACT_ATOMS: atom_id res chain seq x y z
N MET A 1 -5.09 2.49 -11.65
CA MET A 1 -5.15 1.37 -12.62
C MET A 1 -4.98 0.09 -11.82
N SER A 2 -6.02 -0.73 -11.69
CA SER A 2 -5.95 -2.00 -10.96
C SER A 2 -5.13 -3.00 -11.77
N SER A 3 -4.02 -3.53 -11.24
CA SER A 3 -3.31 -4.62 -11.92
C SER A 3 -4.15 -5.90 -11.91
N HIS A 4 -3.92 -6.81 -12.86
CA HIS A 4 -4.55 -8.13 -12.85
C HIS A 4 -4.25 -8.92 -11.57
N LEU A 5 -3.12 -8.60 -10.92
CA LEU A 5 -2.69 -9.26 -9.70
C LEU A 5 -3.56 -8.88 -8.49
N SER A 6 -4.17 -7.68 -8.48
CA SER A 6 -5.03 -7.23 -7.36
C SER A 6 -6.28 -8.10 -7.17
N VAL A 7 -6.68 -8.89 -8.18
CA VAL A 7 -7.78 -9.86 -8.10
C VAL A 7 -7.57 -10.87 -6.97
N ILE A 8 -6.31 -11.21 -6.65
CA ILE A 8 -6.01 -12.11 -5.52
C ILE A 8 -6.55 -11.57 -4.20
N LEU A 9 -6.60 -10.25 -4.04
CA LEU A 9 -7.05 -9.58 -2.82
C LEU A 9 -8.56 -9.59 -2.67
N THR A 10 -9.31 -9.56 -3.77
CA THR A 10 -10.77 -9.62 -3.75
C THR A 10 -11.29 -11.05 -3.59
N GLN A 11 -10.52 -12.04 -4.06
CA GLN A 11 -10.81 -13.46 -3.90
C GLN A 11 -10.40 -14.02 -2.52
N ASN A 12 -9.36 -13.44 -1.91
CA ASN A 12 -8.82 -13.89 -0.61
C ASN A 12 -8.94 -12.77 0.43
N LYS A 13 -10.16 -12.27 0.63
CA LYS A 13 -10.41 -11.22 1.62
C LYS A 13 -10.06 -11.69 3.03
N LEU A 14 -9.66 -10.77 3.89
CA LEU A 14 -9.42 -11.05 5.30
C LEU A 14 -10.73 -11.45 5.99
N THR A 15 -10.80 -12.68 6.50
CA THR A 15 -11.96 -13.28 7.20
C THR A 15 -11.63 -13.69 8.64
N GLY A 16 -10.70 -12.99 9.28
CA GLY A 16 -10.23 -13.27 10.65
C GLY A 16 -9.23 -14.42 10.70
N GLU A 17 -9.64 -15.62 10.33
CA GLU A 17 -8.82 -16.85 10.44
C GLU A 17 -7.63 -16.88 9.47
N ASN A 18 -7.73 -16.18 8.33
CA ASN A 18 -6.76 -16.26 7.23
C ASN A 18 -5.73 -15.12 7.22
N PHE A 19 -5.45 -14.47 8.37
CA PHE A 19 -4.59 -13.29 8.43
C PHE A 19 -3.22 -13.48 7.76
N ASN A 20 -2.56 -14.63 7.98
CA ASN A 20 -1.24 -14.91 7.41
C ASN A 20 -1.28 -15.02 5.88
N ASP A 21 -2.30 -15.69 5.32
CA ASP A 21 -2.47 -15.84 3.88
C ASP A 21 -2.88 -14.52 3.23
N TRP A 22 -3.81 -13.78 3.85
CA TRP A 22 -4.19 -12.45 3.44
C TRP A 22 -2.99 -11.50 3.41
N LYS A 23 -2.18 -11.48 4.49
CA LYS A 23 -0.97 -10.66 4.58
C LYS A 23 0.04 -11.02 3.49
N ARG A 24 0.23 -12.32 3.21
CA ARG A 24 1.11 -12.78 2.13
C ARG A 24 0.62 -12.26 0.77
N ASN A 25 -0.66 -12.42 0.47
CA ASN A 25 -1.27 -11.97 -0.78
C ASN A 25 -1.19 -10.44 -0.94
N LEU A 26 -1.44 -9.70 0.13
CA LEU A 26 -1.26 -8.25 0.18
C LEU A 26 0.17 -7.84 -0.14
N LEU A 27 1.16 -8.46 0.52
CA LEU A 27 2.58 -8.15 0.28
C LEU A 27 3.01 -8.48 -1.15
N ILE A 28 2.48 -9.52 -1.78
CA ILE A 28 2.73 -9.83 -3.19
C ILE A 28 2.29 -8.67 -4.09
N VAL A 29 1.06 -8.17 -3.91
CA VAL A 29 0.53 -7.05 -4.71
C VAL A 29 1.32 -5.76 -4.45
N LEU A 30 1.56 -5.42 -3.18
CA LEU A 30 2.29 -4.20 -2.83
C LEU A 30 3.75 -4.22 -3.30
N ASN A 31 4.41 -5.38 -3.29
CA ASN A 31 5.77 -5.51 -3.84
C ASN A 31 5.77 -5.39 -5.36
N PHE A 32 4.84 -6.06 -6.05
CA PHE A 32 4.73 -6.00 -7.51
C PHE A 32 4.48 -4.57 -8.01
N GLU A 33 3.64 -3.82 -7.30
CA GLU A 33 3.32 -2.43 -7.63
C GLU A 33 4.27 -1.40 -7.00
N LYS A 34 5.33 -1.87 -6.32
CA LYS A 34 6.37 -1.03 -5.70
C LYS A 34 5.85 -0.06 -4.63
N HIS A 35 4.83 -0.46 -3.89
CA HIS A 35 4.24 0.30 -2.79
C HIS A 35 4.64 -0.24 -1.40
N SER A 36 5.23 -1.43 -1.30
CA SER A 36 5.54 -2.08 -0.02
C SER A 36 6.46 -1.29 0.91
N PHE A 37 7.27 -0.37 0.36
CA PHE A 37 8.17 0.46 1.15
C PHE A 37 7.44 1.33 2.18
N VAL A 38 6.19 1.73 1.94
CA VAL A 38 5.41 2.54 2.90
C VAL A 38 5.04 1.78 4.17
N LEU A 39 5.16 0.45 4.17
CA LEU A 39 4.92 -0.39 5.35
C LEU A 39 6.13 -0.48 6.28
N THR A 40 7.34 -0.20 5.77
CA THR A 40 8.60 -0.38 6.51
C THR A 40 9.39 0.90 6.67
N GLN A 41 9.19 1.87 5.79
CA GLN A 41 9.89 3.16 5.80
C GLN A 41 8.99 4.25 6.35
N PRO A 42 9.51 5.11 7.24
CA PRO A 42 8.74 6.24 7.75
C PRO A 42 8.37 7.21 6.61
N ARG A 43 7.28 7.95 6.80
CA ARG A 43 6.93 9.06 5.92
C ARG A 43 8.05 10.11 5.95
N PRO A 44 8.53 10.61 4.79
CA PRO A 44 9.45 11.74 4.74
C PRO A 44 8.84 12.98 5.44
N PRO A 45 9.67 13.84 6.06
CA PRO A 45 9.20 15.09 6.61
C PRO A 45 8.68 16.01 5.50
N THR A 46 7.79 16.93 5.86
CA THR A 46 7.37 18.00 4.94
C THR A 46 8.58 18.90 4.63
N PRO A 47 8.97 19.07 3.35
CA PRO A 47 10.11 19.91 3.00
C PRO A 47 9.86 21.39 3.34
N ALA A 48 10.94 22.11 3.63
CA ALA A 48 10.90 23.57 3.72
C ALA A 48 10.69 24.19 2.33
N ILE A 49 10.27 25.47 2.29
CA ILE A 49 9.96 26.17 1.02
C ILE A 49 11.18 26.24 0.09
N ASP A 50 12.39 26.32 0.65
CA ASP A 50 13.67 26.39 -0.05
C ASP A 50 14.35 25.02 -0.22
N ALA A 51 13.67 23.93 0.12
CA ALA A 51 14.21 22.59 -0.03
C ALA A 51 14.37 22.19 -1.50
N PRO A 52 15.32 21.30 -1.83
CA PRO A 52 15.47 20.76 -3.18
C PRO A 52 14.22 20.01 -3.66
N ASP A 53 13.91 20.10 -4.96
CA ASP A 53 12.77 19.42 -5.61
C ASP A 53 12.68 17.92 -5.29
N ARG A 54 13.83 17.24 -5.14
CA ARG A 54 13.90 15.81 -4.82
C ARG A 54 13.18 15.47 -3.50
N ASP A 55 13.14 16.40 -2.55
CA ASP A 55 12.53 16.18 -1.23
C ASP A 55 11.00 16.22 -1.36
N PHE A 56 10.47 17.14 -2.18
CA PHE A 56 9.05 17.19 -2.54
C PHE A 56 8.62 15.95 -3.33
N VAL A 57 9.43 15.52 -4.31
CA VAL A 57 9.18 14.30 -5.10
C VAL A 57 9.19 13.06 -4.21
N ALA A 58 10.10 12.99 -3.24
CA ALA A 58 10.15 11.88 -2.28
C ALA A 58 8.88 11.83 -1.41
N LEU A 59 8.43 12.99 -0.91
CA LEU A 59 7.19 13.09 -0.14
C LEU A 59 5.97 12.68 -0.96
N GLU A 60 5.80 13.24 -2.16
CA GLU A 60 4.69 12.94 -3.06
C GLU A 60 4.66 11.44 -3.42
N ARG A 61 5.82 10.86 -3.75
CA ARG A 61 5.93 9.43 -4.05
C ARG A 61 5.50 8.56 -2.87
N TRP A 62 5.92 8.93 -1.65
CA TRP A 62 5.54 8.21 -0.45
C TRP A 62 4.03 8.33 -0.20
N ASP A 63 3.47 9.55 -0.25
CA ASP A 63 2.05 9.81 -0.01
C ASP A 63 1.15 9.07 -1.03
N ASN A 64 1.51 9.10 -2.32
CA ASN A 64 0.79 8.36 -3.37
C ASN A 64 0.85 6.84 -3.16
N SER A 65 2.03 6.31 -2.79
CA SER A 65 2.18 4.88 -2.52
C SER A 65 1.44 4.44 -1.25
N ASN A 66 1.40 5.30 -0.23
CA ASN A 66 0.68 5.06 1.00
C ASN A 66 -0.83 5.04 0.74
N LEU A 67 -1.34 5.97 -0.06
CA LEU A 67 -2.74 5.96 -0.50
C LEU A 67 -3.09 4.65 -1.22
N SER A 68 -2.26 4.22 -2.19
CA SER A 68 -2.46 2.94 -2.87
C SER A 68 -2.46 1.76 -1.91
N ALA A 69 -1.49 1.69 -1.00
CA ALA A 69 -1.41 0.60 -0.01
C ALA A 69 -2.64 0.56 0.90
N MET A 70 -3.10 1.71 1.40
CA MET A 70 -4.32 1.82 2.20
C MET A 70 -5.57 1.36 1.42
N CYS A 71 -5.69 1.73 0.15
CA CYS A 71 -6.78 1.28 -0.71
C CYS A 71 -6.77 -0.24 -0.88
N TYR A 72 -5.62 -0.86 -1.12
CA TYR A 72 -5.50 -2.32 -1.22
C TYR A 72 -5.86 -3.01 0.09
N ILE A 73 -5.36 -2.53 1.23
CA ILE A 73 -5.69 -3.08 2.55
C ILE A 73 -7.21 -3.04 2.74
N ARG A 74 -7.84 -1.88 2.59
CA ARG A 74 -9.29 -1.73 2.82
C ARG A 74 -10.14 -2.55 1.85
N ALA A 75 -9.80 -2.55 0.56
CA ALA A 75 -10.54 -3.31 -0.45
C ALA A 75 -10.46 -4.83 -0.25
N SER A 76 -9.39 -5.29 0.42
CA SER A 76 -9.10 -6.70 0.68
C SER A 76 -9.61 -7.20 2.03
N MET A 77 -10.31 -6.38 2.81
CA MET A 77 -10.95 -6.81 4.05
C MET A 77 -12.39 -7.28 3.78
N SER A 78 -12.85 -8.28 4.51
CA SER A 78 -14.27 -8.65 4.51
C SER A 78 -15.10 -7.56 5.19
N ASN A 79 -16.28 -7.27 4.65
CA ASN A 79 -17.26 -6.40 5.29
C ASN A 79 -18.20 -7.17 6.23
N VAL A 80 -18.05 -8.50 6.29
CA VAL A 80 -18.84 -9.37 7.14
C VAL A 80 -18.04 -9.58 8.42
N LEU A 81 -18.57 -9.03 9.52
CA LEU A 81 -18.11 -9.26 10.90
C LEU A 81 -18.59 -10.63 11.38
#